data_AF-A0A845SAK1-F1
#
_entry.id   AF-A0A845SAK1-F1
#
_cell.length_a   1.000
_cell.length_b   1.000
_cell.length_c   1.000
_cell.angle_alpha   90.00
_cell.angle_beta   90.00
_cell.angle_gamma   90.00
#
_symmetry.space_group_name_H-M   'P 1'
#
loop_
_entity.id
_entity.type
_entity.pdbx_description
1 polymer ?
#
loop_
_entity_poly.entity_id
_entity_poly.type
_entity_poly.pdbx_seq_one_letter_code
_entity_poly.pdbx_strand_id
1 'polypeptide(L)'
;GSKISEADKKAIEKDMEDLKEAIKSDKTEDIKTKTQQLMTSSMKLGEAIYKAQQDNAGASKTDAKSDDKKDVVDAEFEEVKDDNKKNG
;
A
#
# COMPACT_ATOMS: atom_id res chain seq x y z
N GLY A 1 -7.00 20.13 -1.13
CA GLY A 1 -6.86 19.94 0.32
C GLY A 1 -6.06 18.68 0.56
N SER A 2 -5.14 18.71 1.52
CA SER A 2 -4.29 17.56 1.86
C SER A 2 -5.15 16.31 1.99
N LYS A 3 -4.75 15.23 1.30
CA LYS A 3 -5.45 13.94 1.24
C LYS A 3 -5.49 13.20 2.59
N ILE A 4 -5.05 13.87 3.65
CA ILE A 4 -4.95 13.43 5.04
C ILE A 4 -5.30 14.63 5.94
N SER A 5 -5.95 14.38 7.08
CA SER A 5 -6.28 15.45 8.03
C SER A 5 -5.01 16.11 8.57
N GLU A 6 -5.07 17.40 8.91
CA GLU A 6 -3.91 18.08 9.52
C GLU A 6 -3.51 17.46 10.86
N ALA A 7 -4.49 16.92 11.60
CA ALA A 7 -4.26 16.21 12.86
C ALA A 7 -3.44 14.94 12.63
N ASP A 8 -3.82 14.12 11.64
CA ASP A 8 -3.10 12.90 11.30
C ASP A 8 -1.71 13.21 10.73
N LYS A 9 -1.59 14.26 9.91
CA LYS A 9 -0.28 14.72 9.39
C LYS A 9 0.66 15.13 10.53
N LYS A 10 0.18 15.90 11.50
CA LYS A 10 0.96 16.29 12.69
C LYS A 10 1.31 15.08 13.55
N ALA A 11 0.41 14.11 13.68
CA ALA A 11 0.69 12.87 14.42
C ALA A 11 1.82 12.07 13.77
N ILE A 12 1.80 11.89 12.43
CA ILE A 12 2.87 11.21 11.69
C ILE A 12 4.21 11.95 11.82
N GLU A 13 4.21 13.29 11.67
CA GLU A 13 5.42 14.10 11.82
C GLU A 13 6.03 13.94 13.22
N LYS A 14 5.18 13.95 14.24
CA LYS A 14 5.60 13.70 15.62
C LYS A 14 6.15 12.29 15.82
N ASP A 15 5.46 11.25 15.34
CA ASP A 15 5.91 9.85 15.45
C ASP A 15 7.28 9.64 14.78
N MET A 16 7.53 10.33 13.66
CA MET A 16 8.84 10.32 12.98
C MET A 16 9.94 10.99 13.80
N GLU A 17 9.67 12.17 14.38
CA GLU A 17 10.64 12.85 15.26
C GLU A 17 10.94 12.03 16.50
N ASP A 18 9.90 11.54 17.15
CA ASP A 18 9.96 10.67 18.31
C ASP A 18 10.81 9.41 18.02
N LEU A 19 10.60 8.75 16.87
CA LEU A 19 11.42 7.61 16.45
C LEU A 19 12.87 8.02 16.19
N LYS A 20 13.11 9.16 15.53
CA LYS A 20 14.46 9.71 15.29
C LYS A 20 15.20 10.04 16.58
N GLU A 21 14.50 10.43 17.64
CA GLU A 21 15.10 10.61 18.95
C GLU A 21 15.39 9.26 19.63
N ALA A 22 14.45 8.33 19.56
CA ALA A 22 14.62 7.01 20.17
C ALA A 22 15.79 6.22 19.56
N ILE A 23 16.04 6.31 18.24
CA ILE A 23 17.20 5.66 17.62
C ILE A 23 18.55 6.25 18.06
N LYS A 24 18.57 7.45 18.64
CA LYS A 24 19.78 8.04 19.24
C LYS A 24 20.03 7.50 20.66
N SER A 25 19.05 6.80 21.22
CA SER A 25 19.16 6.10 22.49
C SER A 25 19.34 4.61 22.24
N ASP A 26 19.96 3.89 23.18
CA ASP A 26 20.11 2.43 23.08
C ASP A 26 18.87 1.66 23.61
N LYS A 27 17.71 2.31 23.66
CA LYS A 27 16.46 1.72 24.17
C LYS A 27 15.73 0.97 23.07
N THR A 28 16.14 -0.28 22.83
CA THR A 28 15.55 -1.16 21.81
C THR A 28 14.03 -1.29 21.94
N GLU A 29 13.50 -1.36 23.16
CA GLU A 29 12.05 -1.43 23.43
C GLU A 29 11.30 -0.17 22.94
N ASP A 30 11.87 1.02 23.19
CA ASP A 30 11.29 2.30 22.76
C ASP A 30 11.35 2.43 21.23
N ILE A 31 12.47 2.06 20.61
CA ILE A 31 12.62 2.07 19.15
C ILE A 31 11.58 1.15 18.52
N LYS A 32 11.41 -0.07 19.04
CA LYS A 32 10.42 -1.03 18.53
C LYS A 32 8.99 -0.51 18.67
N THR A 33 8.67 0.11 19.81
CA THR A 33 7.34 0.68 20.07
C THR A 33 7.05 1.82 19.11
N LYS A 34 7.96 2.80 19.00
CA LYS A 34 7.81 3.95 18.09
C LYS A 34 7.82 3.56 16.61
N THR A 35 8.56 2.51 16.25
CA THR A 35 8.53 1.94 14.90
C THR A 35 7.15 1.37 14.56
N GLN A 36 6.52 0.64 15.49
CA GLN A 36 5.15 0.14 15.31
C GLN A 36 4.11 1.26 15.24
N GLN A 37 4.28 2.31 16.04
CA GLN A 37 3.42 3.51 15.97
C GLN A 37 3.53 4.18 14.60
N LEU A 38 4.75 4.45 14.12
CA LEU A 38 4.98 5.04 12.80
C LEU A 38 4.42 4.16 11.68
N MET A 39 4.55 2.84 11.77
CA MET A 39 3.97 1.91 10.81
C MET A 39 2.44 2.02 10.76
N THR A 40 1.79 2.07 11.92
CA THR A 40 0.32 2.23 12.02
C THR A 40 -0.13 3.55 11.39
N SER A 41 0.59 4.63 11.67
CA SER A 41 0.34 5.95 11.10
C SER A 41 0.59 5.98 9.58
N SER A 42 1.58 5.24 9.08
CA SER A 42 1.89 5.08 7.66
C SER A 42 0.82 4.29 6.90
N MET A 43 0.23 3.25 7.51
CA MET A 43 -0.88 2.50 6.90
C MET A 43 -2.11 3.39 6.69
N LYS A 44 -2.45 4.21 7.69
CA LYS A 44 -3.55 5.19 7.58
C LYS A 44 -3.29 6.19 6.45
N LEU A 45 -2.06 6.67 6.31
CA LEU A 45 -1.67 7.52 5.18
C LEU A 45 -1.82 6.79 3.84
N GLY A 46 -1.40 5.52 3.78
CA GLY A 46 -1.54 4.68 2.58
C GLY A 46 -2.99 4.55 2.13
N GLU A 47 -3.91 4.25 3.06
CA GLU A 47 -5.35 4.20 2.76
C GLU A 47 -5.90 5.56 2.30
N ALA A 48 -5.46 6.66 2.92
CA ALA A 48 -5.92 7.99 2.58
C ALA A 48 -5.41 8.42 1.19
N ILE A 49 -4.16 8.09 0.86
CA ILE A 49 -3.58 8.28 -0.48
C ILE A 49 -4.31 7.42 -1.50
N TYR A 50 -4.58 6.15 -1.19
CA TYR A 50 -5.27 5.23 -2.09
C TYR A 50 -6.70 5.69 -2.39
N LYS A 51 -7.47 6.06 -1.36
CA LYS A 51 -8.81 6.66 -1.53
C LYS A 51 -8.76 7.91 -2.39
N ALA A 52 -7.82 8.80 -2.11
CA ALA A 52 -7.67 10.03 -2.88
C ALA A 52 -7.03 9.85 -4.27
N GLN A 53 -6.41 8.69 -4.55
CA GLN A 53 -6.02 8.25 -5.90
C GLN A 53 -7.22 7.64 -6.63
N GLN A 54 -8.04 6.84 -5.95
CA GLN A 54 -9.26 6.28 -6.50
C GLN A 54 -10.28 7.37 -6.89
N ASP A 55 -10.42 8.40 -6.05
CA ASP A 55 -11.24 9.59 -6.35
C ASP A 55 -10.66 10.44 -7.50
N ASN A 56 -9.34 10.38 -7.74
CA ASN A 56 -8.72 11.00 -8.94
C ASN A 56 -8.80 10.10 -10.18
N ALA A 57 -8.81 8.78 -10.00
CA ALA A 57 -8.94 7.79 -11.08
C ALA A 57 -10.39 7.66 -11.59
N GLY A 58 -11.36 8.22 -10.87
CA GLY A 58 -12.75 8.38 -11.32
C GLY A 58 -12.93 9.31 -12.53
N ALA A 59 -11.89 10.01 -12.99
CA ALA A 59 -11.90 10.81 -14.22
C ALA A 59 -11.27 10.12 -15.44
N SER A 60 -11.03 8.80 -15.41
CA SER A 60 -10.52 8.05 -16.58
C SER A 60 -11.15 6.69 -16.81
N LYS A 61 -12.31 6.42 -16.20
CA LYS A 61 -13.15 5.27 -16.60
C LYS A 61 -14.57 5.74 -16.80
N THR A 62 -14.85 6.28 -17.98
CA THR A 62 -15.95 5.90 -18.89
C THR A 62 -15.96 6.92 -20.03
N ASP A 63 -15.33 6.60 -21.16
CA ASP A 63 -16.04 6.42 -22.42
C ASP A 63 -15.11 5.95 -23.55
N ALA A 64 -15.40 4.73 -24.00
CA ALA A 64 -15.24 4.13 -25.33
C ALA A 64 -14.08 4.60 -26.25
N LYS A 65 -13.19 3.66 -26.60
CA LYS A 65 -13.33 2.85 -27.82
C LYS A 65 -12.24 1.75 -27.86
N SER A 66 -12.66 0.58 -28.33
CA SER A 66 -11.88 -0.62 -28.65
C SER A 66 -10.41 -0.38 -29.01
N ASP A 67 -9.47 -1.12 -28.40
CA ASP A 67 -8.75 -2.21 -29.07
C ASP A 67 -7.80 -2.93 -28.09
N ASP A 68 -7.89 -4.26 -28.11
CA ASP A 68 -6.87 -5.25 -27.83
C ASP A 68 -5.90 -5.15 -26.61
N LYS A 69 -6.16 -6.10 -25.70
CA LYS A 69 -5.22 -7.17 -25.26
C LYS A 69 -4.06 -6.85 -24.31
N LYS A 70 -4.16 -7.57 -23.19
CA LYS A 70 -3.10 -8.24 -22.40
C LYS A 70 -2.28 -7.36 -21.47
N ASP A 71 -2.74 -7.26 -20.21
CA ASP A 71 -1.87 -7.54 -19.06
C ASP A 71 -2.64 -7.77 -17.74
N VAL A 72 -3.84 -8.36 -17.83
CA VAL A 72 -4.53 -8.85 -16.63
C VAL A 72 -3.98 -10.24 -16.35
N VAL A 73 -2.92 -10.27 -15.56
CA VAL A 73 -2.42 -11.48 -14.92
C VAL A 73 -3.45 -11.89 -13.87
N ASP A 74 -4.48 -12.62 -14.30
CA ASP A 74 -5.37 -13.33 -13.39
C ASP A 74 -4.56 -14.46 -12.75
N ALA A 75 -4.10 -14.18 -11.54
CA ALA A 75 -3.44 -15.11 -10.64
C ALA A 75 -4.45 -16.13 -10.08
N GLU A 76 -5.17 -16.82 -10.95
CA GLU A 76 -6.07 -17.91 -10.59
C GLU A 76 -5.62 -19.19 -11.29
N PHE A 77 -4.55 -19.76 -10.73
CA PHE A 77 -4.43 -21.20 -10.45
C PHE A 77 -5.07 -22.15 -11.48
N GLU A 78 -4.46 -22.29 -12.66
CA GLU A 78 -4.75 -23.40 -13.56
C GLU A 78 -3.87 -24.61 -13.15
N GLU A 79 -4.45 -25.39 -12.25
CA GLU A 79 -4.21 -26.79 -11.93
C GLU A 79 -3.21 -27.48 -12.89
N VAL A 80 -1.97 -27.68 -12.42
CA VAL A 80 -1.00 -28.58 -13.06
C VAL A 80 -1.56 -30.01 -12.97
N LYS A 81 -2.39 -30.39 -13.95
CA LYS A 81 -2.65 -31.79 -14.26
C LYS A 81 -1.56 -32.23 -15.22
N ASP A 82 -0.52 -32.80 -14.64
CA ASP A 82 0.44 -33.68 -15.32
C ASP A 82 -0.31 -34.79 -16.04
N ASP A 83 -0.74 -34.55 -17.29
CA ASP A 83 -1.18 -35.62 -18.19
C ASP A 83 0.06 -36.25 -18.84
N ASN A 84 0.71 -37.06 -18.01
CA ASN A 84 1.66 -38.07 -18.40
C ASN A 84 0.90 -39.15 -19.21
N LYS A 85 0.69 -38.93 -20.52
CA LYS A 85 0.05 -39.94 -21.39
C LYS A 85 0.57 -39.91 -22.84
N LYS A 86 1.60 -40.75 -23.06
CA LYS A 86 1.79 -41.69 -24.19
C LYS A 86 1.44 -41.29 -25.63
N ASN A 87 2.46 -41.48 -26.47
CA ASN A 87 2.48 -42.04 -27.84
C ASN A 87 2.13 -41.13 -29.03
N GLY A 88 3.13 -40.99 -29.90
CA GLY A 88 3.07 -40.65 -31.32
C GLY A 88 4.44 -40.89 -31.93
#